data_AF-A0A7R8WTM6-F1
#
_entry.id   AF-A0A7R8WTM6-F1
#
_cell.length_a   1.000
_cell.length_b   1.000
_cell.length_c   1.000
_cell.angle_alpha   90.00
_cell.angle_beta   90.00
_cell.angle_gamma   90.00
#
_symmetry.space_group_name_H-M   'P 1'
#
loop_
_entity.id
_entity.type
_entity.pdbx_description
1 polymer ?
#
loop_
_entity_poly.entity_id
_entity_poly.type
_entity_poly.pdbx_seq_one_letter_code
_entity_poly.pdbx_strand_id
1 'polypeptide(L)' 'MSNKESSVIQEQPRLIESFLPKPRVPEPRSNVTKATNVTYQNPHVSRSKRGQVVGIRGGFRGCTIWFT' A
#
# COMPACT_ATOMS: atom_id res chain seq x y z
N MET A 1 39.18 46.26 28.25
CA MET A 1 37.73 46.54 28.36
C MET A 1 37.01 45.26 27.93
N SER A 2 36.97 44.23 28.78
CA SER A 2 35.94 43.98 29.80
C SER A 2 34.52 43.92 29.25
N ASN A 3 33.99 42.68 29.22
CA ASN A 3 32.65 42.29 29.71
C ASN A 3 31.45 42.72 28.82
N LYS A 4 30.42 41.90 28.52
CA LYS A 4 29.84 40.77 29.28
C LYS A 4 28.76 40.02 28.45
N GLU A 5 28.69 38.72 28.67
CA GLU A 5 27.51 37.84 28.81
C GLU A 5 26.19 38.13 28.08
N SER A 6 25.73 37.15 27.29
CA SER A 6 24.32 36.68 27.26
C SER A 6 24.29 35.33 26.53
N SER A 7 24.56 34.25 27.27
CA SER A 7 23.53 33.32 27.77
C SER A 7 23.19 32.21 26.76
N VAL A 8 23.97 31.14 26.90
CA VAL A 8 23.57 29.76 26.62
C VAL A 8 22.13 29.55 27.08
N ILE A 9 21.23 29.37 26.13
CA ILE A 9 19.92 28.77 26.36
C ILE A 9 19.79 27.65 25.33
N GLN A 10 20.41 26.51 25.63
CA GLN A 10 19.93 25.23 25.14
C GLN A 10 18.71 24.88 25.99
N GLU A 11 17.51 25.25 25.53
CA GLU A 11 16.30 24.65 26.09
C GLU A 11 16.27 23.17 25.71
N GLN A 12 16.11 22.31 26.71
CA GLN A 12 15.84 20.89 26.55
C GLN A 12 14.32 20.69 26.40
N PRO A 13 13.79 20.22 25.27
CA PRO A 13 12.48 19.58 25.25
C PRO A 13 12.69 18.08 25.39
N ARG A 14 12.96 17.60 26.61
CA ARG A 14 12.96 16.15 26.89
C ARG A 14 12.34 15.90 28.23
N LEU A 15 11.05 15.55 28.25
CA LEU A 15 10.46 14.60 29.21
C LEU A 15 8.96 14.33 28.99
N ILE A 16 8.23 15.12 28.20
CA ILE A 16 6.78 14.89 27.99
C ILE A 16 6.51 13.97 26.80
N GLU A 17 7.28 14.06 25.71
CA GLU A 17 7.11 13.19 24.52
C GLU A 17 7.40 11.70 24.78
N SER A 18 8.11 11.35 25.88
CA SER A 18 8.37 9.96 26.24
C SER A 18 7.16 9.20 26.76
N PHE A 19 6.07 9.91 27.12
CA PHE A 19 4.84 9.29 27.64
C PHE A 19 3.77 9.12 26.56
N LEU A 20 3.97 9.63 25.35
CA LEU A 20 3.10 9.33 24.23
C LEU A 20 3.42 7.91 23.74
N PRO A 21 2.41 7.03 23.58
CA PRO A 21 2.63 5.75 22.94
C PRO A 21 3.19 6.03 21.55
N LYS A 22 4.40 5.52 21.28
CA LYS A 22 5.00 5.60 19.94
C LYS A 22 3.96 5.08 18.95
N PRO A 23 3.67 5.81 17.85
CA PRO A 23 2.79 5.28 16.82
C PRO A 23 3.36 3.93 16.40
N ARG A 24 2.53 2.88 16.44
CA ARG A 24 2.88 1.59 15.86
C ARG A 24 3.01 1.80 14.36
N VAL A 25 4.20 2.17 13.90
CA VAL A 25 4.55 2.07 12.49
C VAL A 25 4.35 0.59 12.15
N PRO A 26 3.50 0.24 11.18
CA PRO A 26 3.42 -1.14 10.73
C PRO A 26 4.83 -1.56 10.33
N GLU A 27 5.40 -2.51 11.07
CA GLU A 27 6.66 -3.15 10.68
C GLU A 27 6.52 -3.56 9.22
N PRO A 28 7.46 -3.19 8.33
CA PRO A 28 7.39 -3.59 6.94
C PRO A 28 7.36 -5.12 6.94
N ARG A 29 6.20 -5.71 6.64
CA ARG A 29 6.05 -7.16 6.45
C ARG A 29 6.93 -7.52 5.26
N SER A 30 8.19 -7.85 5.55
CA SER A 30 9.31 -7.93 4.62
C SER A 30 9.25 -9.15 3.69
N ASN A 31 8.18 -9.95 3.77
CA ASN A 31 8.06 -11.22 3.05
C ASN A 31 6.85 -11.25 2.10
N VAL A 32 6.31 -10.10 1.68
CA VAL A 32 5.31 -10.08 0.60
C VAL A 32 6.04 -9.89 -0.72
N THR A 33 6.29 -11.00 -1.42
CA THR A 33 6.79 -10.98 -2.79
C THR A 33 5.72 -10.32 -3.66
N LYS A 34 6.00 -9.12 -4.17
CA LYS A 34 5.11 -8.38 -5.07
C LYS A 34 5.49 -8.67 -6.51
N ALA A 35 4.51 -8.69 -7.41
CA ALA A 35 4.80 -8.70 -8.83
C ALA A 35 5.47 -7.37 -9.23
N THR A 36 6.69 -7.43 -9.77
CA THR A 36 7.47 -6.26 -10.21
C THR A 36 7.53 -6.21 -11.73
N ASN A 37 7.75 -5.01 -12.29
CA ASN A 37 7.89 -4.80 -13.74
C ASN A 37 6.71 -5.33 -14.57
N VAL A 38 5.50 -5.29 -14.02
CA VAL A 38 4.29 -5.78 -14.70
C VAL A 38 3.70 -4.67 -15.57
N THR A 39 3.40 -5.01 -16.83
CA THR A 39 2.60 -4.17 -17.74
C THR A 39 1.31 -4.88 -18.10
N TYR A 40 0.20 -4.14 -18.18
CA TYR A 40 -1.06 -4.70 -18.66
C TYR A 40 -0.97 -5.02 -20.14
N GLN A 41 -1.41 -6.23 -20.52
CA GLN A 41 -1.52 -6.65 -21.92
C GLN A 41 -2.99 -6.81 -22.26
N ASN A 42 -3.44 -6.03 -23.25
CA ASN A 42 -4.85 -6.07 -23.61
C ASN A 42 -5.18 -7.34 -24.41
N PRO A 43 -6.24 -8.08 -24.05
CA PRO A 43 -6.67 -9.24 -24.83
C PRO A 43 -7.11 -8.85 -26.24
N HIS A 44 -6.70 -9.64 -27.24
CA HIS A 44 -7.14 -9.45 -28.63
C HIS A 44 -8.60 -9.88 -28.89
N VAL A 45 -9.26 -10.51 -27.91
CA VAL A 45 -10.59 -11.11 -28.08
C VAL A 45 -11.57 -10.62 -27.02
N SER A 46 -12.73 -10.15 -27.47
CA SER A 46 -13.79 -9.64 -26.60
C SER A 46 -14.53 -10.76 -25.83
N ARG A 47 -15.20 -10.40 -24.74
CA ARG A 47 -16.07 -11.34 -23.99
C ARG A 47 -17.19 -11.89 -24.86
N SER A 48 -17.81 -11.06 -25.69
CA SER A 48 -18.86 -11.49 -26.62
C SER A 48 -18.36 -12.54 -27.61
N LYS A 49 -17.15 -12.36 -28.17
CA LYS A 49 -16.55 -13.35 -29.07
C LYS A 49 -16.24 -14.66 -28.34
N ARG A 50 -15.71 -14.58 -27.11
CA ARG A 50 -15.49 -15.78 -26.27
C ARG A 50 -16.80 -16.50 -25.94
N GLY A 51 -17.88 -15.77 -25.69
CA GLY A 51 -19.20 -16.34 -25.42
C GLY A 51 -19.82 -17.12 -26.59
N GLN A 52 -19.30 -16.98 -27.81
CA GLN A 52 -19.76 -17.80 -28.94
C GLN A 52 -19.13 -19.21 -28.96
N VAL A 53 -17.95 -19.37 -28.35
CA VAL A 53 -17.15 -20.61 -28.41
C VAL A 53 -17.13 -21.37 -27.09
N VAL A 54 -17.50 -20.73 -25.98
CA VAL A 54 -17.52 -21.37 -24.65
C VAL A 54 -18.87 -22.04 -24.41
N GLY A 55 -18.87 -23.37 -24.45
CA GLY A 55 -20.06 -24.20 -24.22
C GLY A 55 -21.03 -24.23 -25.41
N ILE A 56 -22.18 -24.88 -25.23
CA ILE A 56 -23.19 -25.07 -26.29
C ILE A 56 -24.18 -23.92 -26.41
N ARG A 57 -24.32 -23.09 -25.37
CA ARG A 57 -25.26 -21.96 -25.35
C ARG A 57 -24.49 -20.68 -25.62
N GLY A 58 -24.94 -19.90 -26.59
CA GLY A 58 -24.33 -18.61 -26.90
C GLY A 58 -24.38 -17.62 -25.72
N GLY A 59 -23.36 -16.76 -25.66
CA GLY A 59 -23.23 -15.66 -24.71
C GLY A 59 -22.19 -15.89 -23.62
N PHE A 60 -21.56 -14.82 -23.13
CA PHE A 60 -20.57 -14.90 -22.06
C PHE A 60 -21.25 -15.00 -20.69
N ARG A 61 -20.93 -16.04 -19.92
CA ARG A 61 -21.50 -16.31 -18.58
C ARG A 61 -20.43 -16.49 -17.49
N GLY A 62 -19.25 -15.92 -17.70
CA GLY A 62 -18.16 -15.98 -16.75
C GLY A 62 -18.53 -15.26 -15.46
N CYS A 63 -18.66 -16.02 -14.37
CA CYS A 63 -18.97 -15.55 -13.03
C CYS A 63 -18.20 -16.40 -12.01
N THR A 64 -18.06 -15.88 -10.80
CA THR A 64 -17.55 -16.62 -9.64
C THR A 64 -18.68 -16.71 -8.63
N ILE A 65 -18.99 -17.93 -8.18
CA ILE A 65 -19.90 -18.16 -7.06
C ILE A 65 -19.03 -18.43 -5.84
N TRP A 66 -19.11 -17.58 -4.82
CA TRP A 66 -18.31 -17.69 -3.60
C TRP A 66 -19.18 -18.15 -2.44
N PHE A 67 -18.96 -19.38 -1.96
CA PHE A 67 -19.66 -19.93 -0.80
C PHE A 67 -18.97 -19.50 0.50
N THR A 68 -19.75 -19.41 1.58
CA THR A 68 -19.29 -19.08 2.94
C THR A 68 -19.60 -20.22 3.89
#